data_AF-A0A251U1Y4-F1
#
_entry.id   AF-A0A251U1Y4-F1
#
_cell.length_a   1.000
_cell.length_b   1.000
_cell.length_c   1.000
_cell.angle_alpha   90.00
_cell.angle_beta   90.00
_cell.angle_gamma   90.00
#
_symmetry.space_group_name_H-M   'P 1'
#
loop_
_entity.id
_entity.type
_entity.pdbx_description
1 polymer ?
#
loop_
_entity_poly.entity_id
_entity_poly.type
_entity_poly.pdbx_seq_one_letter_code
_entity_poly.pdbx_strand_id
1 'polypeptide(L)'
;MFSCANRKRAGISAKKEAPVNFLTDPLEGRSTLRPADILVFGWEGGKHACVDLTGVSPLVGLKDKGFVVGQAVLKAEAEASKVAKHDKACRENQHVFVPFAFDTFGGLAPDAVRLLNRVQKVVNSNSSSLKVSNFVFSRIGFSIQKGVAAQLVARLPAIAL
;
A
#
# COMPACT_ATOMS: atom_id res chain seq x y z
N MET A 1 16.31 -6.54 3.34
CA MET A 1 16.95 -5.91 2.17
C MET A 1 16.64 -6.77 0.95
N PHE A 2 15.65 -6.41 0.13
CA PHE A 2 15.39 -7.14 -1.12
C PHE A 2 16.18 -6.45 -2.24
N SER A 3 17.38 -6.97 -2.53
CA SER A 3 18.18 -6.53 -3.67
C SER A 3 17.53 -7.02 -4.97
N CYS A 4 17.20 -6.08 -5.85
CA CYS A 4 16.62 -6.34 -7.16
C CYS A 4 17.75 -6.39 -8.20
N ALA A 5 18.55 -7.45 -8.20
CA ALA A 5 19.57 -7.68 -9.22
C ALA A 5 19.13 -8.86 -10.10
N ASN A 6 18.97 -8.61 -11.40
CA ASN A 6 18.74 -9.58 -12.49
C ASN A 6 17.34 -10.21 -12.66
N ARG A 7 16.33 -9.38 -12.93
CA ARG A 7 15.17 -9.78 -13.75
C ARG A 7 15.02 -8.80 -14.92
N LYS A 8 14.66 -9.29 -16.12
CA LYS A 8 14.25 -8.42 -17.26
C LYS A 8 13.32 -7.35 -16.70
N ARG A 9 13.67 -6.06 -16.86
CA ARG A 9 12.91 -4.96 -16.25
C ARG A 9 11.49 -5.00 -16.77
N ALA A 10 10.53 -5.27 -15.89
CA ALA A 10 9.12 -5.41 -16.25
C ALA A 10 8.42 -4.09 -16.63
N GLY A 11 9.18 -3.08 -17.08
CA GLY A 11 8.69 -1.73 -17.37
C GLY A 11 8.30 -0.89 -16.15
N ILE A 12 8.17 -1.51 -14.97
CA ILE A 12 7.78 -0.84 -13.71
C ILE A 12 8.91 -0.98 -12.68
N SER A 13 9.31 0.13 -12.08
CA SER A 13 10.20 0.19 -10.92
C SER A 13 9.50 0.90 -9.76
N ALA A 14 9.91 0.62 -8.53
CA ALA A 14 9.33 1.24 -7.36
C ALA A 14 10.39 1.62 -6.33
N LYS A 15 10.15 2.69 -5.58
CA LYS A 15 10.98 3.15 -4.47
C LYS A 15 10.10 3.27 -3.21
N LYS A 16 10.54 2.66 -2.12
CA LYS A 16 9.91 2.78 -0.80
C LYS A 16 10.33 4.11 -0.16
N GLU A 17 9.40 4.76 0.55
CA GLU A 17 9.62 6.02 1.29
C GLU A 17 10.33 7.06 0.40
N ALA A 18 9.80 7.23 -0.81
CA ALA A 18 10.38 8.14 -1.77
C ALA A 18 10.08 9.58 -1.35
N PRO A 19 11.10 10.45 -1.17
CA PRO A 19 10.85 11.86 -0.95
C PRO A 19 10.19 12.42 -2.21
N VAL A 20 8.99 12.96 -2.03
CA VAL A 20 8.24 13.65 -3.09
C VAL A 20 8.10 15.10 -2.64
N ASN A 21 8.71 16.00 -3.41
CA ASN A 21 8.95 17.39 -3.00
C ASN A 21 7.66 18.24 -2.87
N PHE A 22 6.51 17.66 -3.20
CA PHE A 22 5.24 18.35 -3.32
C PHE A 22 4.16 17.88 -2.34
N LEU A 23 4.42 16.87 -1.50
CA LEU A 23 3.46 16.43 -0.46
C LEU A 23 3.57 17.23 0.85
N THR A 24 4.18 18.42 0.82
CA THR A 24 4.38 19.32 1.96
C THR A 24 3.13 20.14 2.28
N ASP A 25 2.85 20.38 3.56
CA ASP A 25 1.85 21.38 3.98
C ASP A 25 2.52 22.77 3.94
N PRO A 26 2.02 23.73 3.12
CA PRO A 26 2.56 25.09 3.08
C PRO A 26 2.43 25.85 4.41
N LEU A 27 1.50 25.44 5.28
CA LEU A 27 1.21 26.11 6.57
C LEU A 27 2.00 25.53 7.75
N GLU A 28 2.59 24.35 7.63
CA GLU A 28 3.28 23.72 8.78
C GLU A 28 4.71 24.21 9.01
N GLY A 29 5.31 24.98 8.10
CA GLY A 29 6.66 25.56 8.27
C GLY A 29 7.79 24.54 8.51
N ARG A 30 7.47 23.23 8.54
CA ARG A 30 8.40 22.12 8.69
C ARG A 30 8.71 21.57 7.31
N SER A 31 9.95 21.76 6.88
CA SER A 31 10.52 21.34 5.61
C SER A 31 10.65 19.81 5.44
N THR A 32 10.03 19.00 6.28
CA THR A 32 10.09 17.54 6.17
C THR A 32 9.02 17.08 5.21
N LEU A 33 9.40 16.92 3.95
CA LEU A 33 8.60 16.29 2.90
C LEU A 33 7.98 15.00 3.43
N ARG A 34 6.65 14.85 3.39
CA ARG A 34 6.01 13.57 3.69
C ARG A 34 6.30 12.64 2.50
N PRO A 35 7.16 11.61 2.66
CA PRO A 35 7.47 10.73 1.54
C PRO A 35 6.22 9.92 1.18
N ALA A 36 6.10 9.55 -0.10
CA ALA A 36 5.13 8.53 -0.47
C ALA A 36 5.63 7.18 0.06
N ASP A 37 4.76 6.38 0.68
CA ASP A 37 5.15 5.08 1.20
C ASP A 37 5.78 4.21 0.11
N ILE A 38 5.18 4.25 -1.10
CA ILE A 38 5.76 3.68 -2.32
C ILE A 38 5.53 4.63 -3.49
N LEU A 39 6.60 5.00 -4.19
CA LEU A 39 6.54 5.64 -5.50
C LEU A 39 6.76 4.61 -6.60
N VAL A 40 5.80 4.44 -7.50
CA VAL A 40 5.87 3.52 -8.63
C VAL A 40 6.07 4.30 -9.92
N PHE A 41 7.20 4.07 -10.59
CA PHE A 41 7.53 4.75 -11.85
C PHE A 41 6.87 4.07 -13.04
N GLY A 42 6.52 4.85 -14.06
CA GLY A 42 5.93 4.35 -15.30
C GLY A 42 4.61 3.60 -15.09
N TRP A 43 3.75 4.10 -14.20
CA TRP A 43 2.50 3.45 -13.82
C TRP A 43 1.48 3.46 -14.96
N GLU A 44 0.75 4.56 -15.19
CA GLU A 44 -0.31 4.66 -16.20
C GLU A 44 -0.16 5.92 -17.06
N GLY A 45 -0.25 5.77 -18.38
CA GLY A 45 -0.10 6.91 -19.31
C GLY A 45 1.24 7.64 -19.16
N GLY A 46 2.30 6.93 -18.75
CA GLY A 46 3.62 7.50 -18.46
C GLY A 46 3.75 8.19 -17.09
N LYS A 47 2.64 8.38 -16.36
CA LYS A 47 2.65 9.00 -15.02
C LYS A 47 3.24 8.08 -13.95
N HIS A 48 3.77 8.67 -12.89
CA HIS A 48 4.20 7.94 -11.69
C HIS A 48 3.02 7.81 -10.72
N ALA A 49 3.00 6.77 -9.89
CA ALA A 49 1.99 6.59 -8.86
C ALA A 49 2.56 6.74 -7.46
N CYS A 50 1.96 7.60 -6.65
CA CYS A 50 2.20 7.71 -5.22
C CYS A 50 1.20 6.79 -4.51
N VAL A 51 1.70 5.71 -3.93
CA VAL A 51 0.90 4.75 -3.19
C VAL A 51 1.05 5.04 -1.71
N ASP A 52 -0.08 5.24 -1.03
CA ASP A 52 -0.18 5.47 0.41
C ASP A 52 -0.76 4.22 1.08
N LEU A 53 -0.01 3.62 2.00
CA LEU A 53 -0.36 2.37 2.66
C LEU A 53 -1.10 2.66 3.97
N THR A 54 -2.36 2.27 4.04
CA THR A 54 -3.17 2.36 5.25
C THR A 54 -3.54 0.97 5.76
N GLY A 55 -2.99 0.58 6.91
CA GLY A 55 -3.39 -0.64 7.61
C GLY A 55 -4.39 -0.33 8.73
N VAL A 56 -5.55 -0.98 8.72
CA VAL A 56 -6.58 -0.81 9.76
C VAL A 56 -6.84 -2.09 10.54
N SER A 57 -7.20 -1.94 11.81
CA SER A 57 -7.71 -3.04 12.61
C SER A 57 -9.22 -2.85 12.79
N PRO A 58 -10.07 -3.73 12.25
CA PRO A 58 -11.51 -3.65 12.40
C PRO A 58 -11.96 -3.96 13.83
N LEU A 59 -11.04 -4.42 14.69
CA LEU A 59 -11.27 -4.68 16.11
C LEU A 59 -11.13 -3.40 16.96
N VAL A 60 -10.51 -2.35 16.43
CA VAL A 60 -10.40 -1.08 17.16
C VAL A 60 -11.77 -0.42 17.21
N GLY A 61 -12.29 -0.19 18.42
CA GLY A 61 -13.61 0.39 18.61
C GLY A 61 -14.77 -0.56 18.29
N LEU A 62 -14.52 -1.88 18.33
CA LEU A 62 -15.55 -2.91 18.28
C LEU A 62 -16.46 -2.79 19.51
N LYS A 63 -17.44 -1.89 19.43
CA LYS A 63 -18.53 -1.73 20.40
C LYS A 63 -19.76 -2.51 19.91
N ASP A 64 -20.95 -2.09 20.32
CA ASP A 64 -22.26 -2.69 20.06
C ASP A 64 -22.61 -2.92 18.58
N LYS A 65 -21.84 -2.38 17.63
CA LYS A 65 -22.11 -2.46 16.18
C LYS A 65 -21.59 -3.73 15.49
N GLY A 66 -20.90 -4.61 16.22
CA GLY A 66 -20.38 -5.87 15.69
C GLY A 66 -19.30 -5.71 14.61
N PHE A 67 -18.74 -6.84 14.16
CA PHE A 67 -17.76 -6.87 13.08
C PHE A 67 -18.47 -7.07 11.73
N VAL A 68 -18.20 -6.18 10.78
CA VAL A 68 -18.65 -6.31 9.39
C VAL A 68 -17.43 -6.40 8.49
N VAL A 69 -17.31 -7.52 7.77
CA VAL A 69 -16.19 -7.78 6.85
C VAL A 69 -16.07 -6.66 5.82
N GLY A 70 -14.85 -6.16 5.61
CA GLY A 70 -14.56 -5.13 4.61
C GLY A 70 -14.97 -3.70 4.98
N GLN A 71 -15.84 -3.49 5.97
CA GLN A 71 -16.32 -2.15 6.32
C GLN A 71 -15.19 -1.22 6.78
N ALA A 72 -14.26 -1.72 7.61
CA ALA A 72 -13.13 -0.93 8.08
C ALA A 72 -12.21 -0.49 6.93
N VAL A 73 -11.96 -1.40 5.99
CA VAL A 73 -11.11 -1.15 4.82
C VAL A 73 -11.75 -0.12 3.89
N LEU A 74 -13.06 -0.21 3.63
CA LEU A 74 -13.78 0.76 2.82
C LEU A 74 -13.80 2.15 3.45
N LYS A 75 -13.95 2.24 4.78
CA LYS A 75 -13.85 3.51 5.50
C LYS A 75 -12.44 4.10 5.39
N ALA A 76 -11.42 3.28 5.59
CA ALA A 76 -10.03 3.69 5.48
C ALA A 76 -9.68 4.19 4.07
N GLU A 77 -10.12 3.48 3.03
CA GLU A 77 -9.93 3.93 1.64
C GLU A 77 -10.66 5.24 1.36
N ALA A 78 -11.90 5.39 1.82
CA ALA A 78 -12.66 6.61 1.66
C ALA A 78 -12.01 7.80 2.40
N GLU A 79 -11.45 7.57 3.58
CA GLU A 79 -10.70 8.58 4.33
C GLU A 79 -9.40 8.95 3.61
N ALA A 80 -8.60 7.95 3.19
CA ALA A 80 -7.37 8.16 2.44
C ALA A 80 -7.61 8.92 1.12
N SER A 81 -8.70 8.61 0.42
CA SER A 81 -9.13 9.30 -0.81
C SER A 81 -9.65 10.72 -0.54
N LYS A 82 -10.20 10.98 0.65
CA LYS A 82 -10.68 12.30 1.09
C LYS A 82 -9.58 13.18 1.65
N VAL A 83 -8.37 12.67 1.88
CA VAL A 83 -7.22 13.52 2.18
C VAL A 83 -6.87 14.30 0.92
N ALA A 84 -7.69 15.32 0.63
CA ALA A 84 -7.64 16.17 -0.55
C ALA A 84 -6.25 16.80 -0.72
N LYS A 85 -5.51 16.97 0.39
CA LYS A 85 -4.14 17.47 0.39
C LYS A 85 -3.18 16.56 -0.41
N HIS A 86 -3.24 15.24 -0.26
CA HIS A 86 -2.29 14.34 -0.93
C HIS A 86 -2.68 14.05 -2.37
N ASP A 87 -3.97 13.85 -2.63
CA ASP A 87 -4.46 13.59 -3.97
C ASP A 87 -4.33 14.83 -4.88
N LYS A 88 -4.65 16.04 -4.39
CA LYS A 88 -4.44 17.28 -5.14
C LYS A 88 -2.97 17.50 -5.48
N ALA A 89 -2.09 17.35 -4.49
CA ALA A 89 -0.66 17.51 -4.68
C ALA A 89 -0.08 16.50 -5.70
N CYS A 90 -0.53 15.23 -5.66
CA CYS A 90 -0.14 14.24 -6.67
C CYS A 90 -0.60 14.67 -8.07
N ARG A 91 -1.87 15.06 -8.22
CA ARG A 91 -2.44 15.46 -9.52
C ARG A 91 -1.75 16.68 -10.11
N GLU A 92 -1.47 17.70 -9.30
CA GLU A 92 -0.75 18.92 -9.72
C GLU A 92 0.68 18.63 -10.19
N ASN A 93 1.29 17.55 -9.69
CA ASN A 93 2.65 17.14 -10.02
C ASN A 93 2.70 15.98 -11.03
N GLN A 94 1.62 15.73 -11.79
CA GLN A 94 1.53 14.66 -12.79
C GLN A 94 1.67 13.23 -12.23
N HIS A 95 1.39 13.03 -10.94
CA HIS A 95 1.35 11.73 -10.29
C HIS A 95 -0.10 11.24 -10.15
N VAL A 96 -0.26 9.92 -10.10
CA VAL A 96 -1.51 9.23 -9.73
C VAL A 96 -1.44 8.92 -8.25
N PHE A 97 -2.37 9.44 -7.46
CA PHE A 97 -2.52 8.99 -6.07
C PHE A 97 -3.24 7.65 -6.04
N VAL A 98 -2.74 6.69 -5.26
CA VAL A 98 -3.36 5.38 -5.09
C VAL A 98 -3.49 5.07 -3.60
N PRO A 99 -4.70 5.15 -3.02
CA PRO A 99 -4.92 4.70 -1.65
C PRO A 99 -4.84 3.17 -1.62
N PHE A 100 -3.94 2.63 -0.81
CA PHE A 100 -3.82 1.20 -0.59
C PHE A 100 -4.24 0.89 0.85
N ALA A 101 -5.52 0.62 1.03
CA ALA A 101 -6.07 0.26 2.33
C ALA A 101 -6.22 -1.27 2.48
N PHE A 102 -5.82 -1.79 3.63
CA PHE A 102 -5.96 -3.19 4.00
C PHE A 102 -6.26 -3.35 5.49
N ASP A 103 -6.85 -4.49 5.89
CA ASP A 103 -7.07 -4.81 7.30
C ASP A 103 -6.17 -5.93 7.84
N THR A 104 -6.16 -6.05 9.17
CA THR A 104 -5.42 -7.10 9.90
C THR A 104 -5.81 -8.52 9.53
N PHE A 105 -7.01 -8.75 9.00
CA PHE A 105 -7.49 -10.06 8.56
C PHE A 105 -7.18 -10.34 7.08
N GLY A 106 -6.56 -9.39 6.38
CA GLY A 106 -6.18 -9.52 4.97
C GLY A 106 -7.22 -8.99 3.99
N GLY A 107 -8.25 -8.28 4.45
CA GLY A 107 -9.17 -7.55 3.59
C GLY A 107 -8.43 -6.44 2.82
N LEU A 108 -8.80 -6.24 1.56
CA LEU A 108 -8.20 -5.26 0.66
C LEU A 108 -9.27 -4.35 0.06
N ALA A 109 -8.96 -3.06 -0.03
CA ALA A 109 -9.86 -2.09 -0.64
C ALA A 109 -9.86 -2.22 -2.17
N PRO A 110 -10.95 -1.81 -2.85
CA PRO A 110 -11.02 -1.77 -4.30
C PRO A 110 -9.77 -1.20 -5.01
N ASP A 111 -9.21 -0.10 -4.54
CA ASP A 111 -8.05 0.57 -5.15
C ASP A 111 -6.76 -0.25 -4.95
N ALA A 112 -6.58 -0.83 -3.76
CA ALA A 112 -5.51 -1.79 -3.49
C ALA A 112 -5.60 -3.01 -4.43
N VAL A 113 -6.80 -3.57 -4.61
CA VAL A 113 -7.03 -4.69 -5.53
C VAL A 113 -6.76 -4.29 -6.99
N ARG A 114 -7.17 -3.10 -7.43
CA ARG A 114 -6.86 -2.59 -8.78
C ARG A 114 -5.36 -2.45 -8.99
N LEU A 115 -4.63 -1.92 -8.01
CA LEU A 115 -3.18 -1.83 -8.04
C LEU A 115 -2.53 -3.21 -8.16
N LEU A 116 -2.90 -4.17 -7.31
CA LEU A 116 -2.32 -5.52 -7.33
C LEU A 116 -2.64 -6.27 -8.63
N ASN A 117 -3.84 -6.09 -9.17
CA ASN A 117 -4.21 -6.65 -10.47
C ASN A 117 -3.34 -6.12 -11.60
N ARG A 118 -3.02 -4.81 -11.62
CA ARG A 118 -2.09 -4.24 -12.60
C ARG A 118 -0.68 -4.82 -12.43
N VAL A 119 -0.18 -4.90 -11.20
CA VAL A 119 1.13 -5.52 -10.91
C VAL A 119 1.16 -6.98 -11.37
N GLN A 120 0.11 -7.75 -11.11
CA GLN A 120 0.00 -9.13 -11.58
C GLN A 120 0.02 -9.23 -13.11
N LYS A 121 -0.69 -8.33 -13.83
CA LYS A 121 -0.64 -8.26 -15.30
C LYS A 121 0.80 -8.03 -15.78
N VAL A 122 1.51 -7.08 -15.18
CA VAL A 122 2.90 -6.75 -15.53
C VAL A 122 3.85 -7.92 -15.27
N VAL A 123 3.70 -8.61 -14.14
CA VAL A 123 4.46 -9.84 -13.83
C VAL A 123 4.20 -10.92 -14.88
N ASN A 124 2.93 -11.14 -15.24
CA ASN A 124 2.55 -12.16 -16.21
C ASN A 124 3.05 -11.84 -17.62
N SER A 125 3.10 -10.56 -18.02
CA SER A 125 3.64 -10.15 -19.32
C SER A 125 5.16 -10.32 -19.43
N ASN A 126 5.88 -10.41 -18.32
CA ASN A 126 7.34 -10.48 -18.30
C ASN A 126 7.90 -11.85 -17.86
N SER A 127 7.03 -12.79 -17.45
CA SER A 127 7.44 -14.15 -17.07
C SER A 127 7.28 -15.12 -18.24
N SER A 128 8.30 -15.91 -18.51
CA SER A 128 8.25 -17.05 -19.45
C SER A 128 7.64 -18.32 -18.81
N SER A 129 7.35 -18.30 -17.51
CA SER A 129 6.77 -19.44 -16.77
C SER A 129 5.25 -19.52 -16.90
N LEU A 130 4.67 -20.66 -16.50
CA LEU A 130 3.23 -20.81 -16.27
C LEU A 130 2.68 -19.59 -15.52
N LYS A 131 1.57 -19.05 -16.02
CA LYS A 131 0.86 -17.92 -15.39
C LYS A 131 0.32 -18.38 -14.04
N VAL A 132 1.11 -18.22 -12.99
CA VAL A 132 0.66 -18.50 -11.63
C VAL A 132 -0.37 -17.42 -11.27
N SER A 133 -1.64 -17.82 -11.28
CA SER A 133 -2.72 -16.95 -10.85
C SER A 133 -2.50 -16.55 -9.39
N ASN A 134 -2.80 -15.29 -9.08
CA ASN A 134 -2.83 -14.76 -7.72
C ASN A 134 -1.51 -14.77 -6.92
N PHE A 135 -0.35 -15.06 -7.54
CA PHE A 135 0.94 -15.04 -6.84
C PHE A 135 1.21 -13.71 -6.11
N VAL A 136 0.88 -12.58 -6.74
CA VAL A 136 1.04 -11.26 -6.13
C VAL A 136 0.17 -11.12 -4.88
N PHE A 137 -1.09 -11.54 -4.96
CA PHE A 137 -2.02 -11.51 -3.83
C PHE A 137 -1.54 -12.40 -2.68
N SER A 138 -1.09 -13.63 -2.97
CA SER A 138 -0.54 -14.55 -1.96
C SER A 138 0.69 -13.96 -1.26
N ARG A 139 1.58 -13.31 -2.01
CA ARG A 139 2.78 -12.65 -1.45
C ARG A 139 2.43 -11.51 -0.51
N ILE A 140 1.44 -10.70 -0.88
CA ILE A 140 0.95 -9.60 -0.05
C ILE A 140 0.24 -10.14 1.21
N GLY A 141 -0.68 -11.10 1.05
CA GLY A 141 -1.39 -11.71 2.18
C GLY A 141 -0.43 -12.32 3.20
N PHE A 142 0.57 -13.08 2.74
CA PHE A 142 1.62 -13.61 3.62
C PHE A 142 2.41 -12.50 4.33
N SER A 143 2.72 -11.41 3.63
CA SER A 143 3.47 -10.29 4.21
C SER A 143 2.68 -9.55 5.29
N ILE A 144 1.37 -9.35 5.07
CA ILE A 144 0.45 -8.76 6.06
C ILE A 144 0.39 -9.64 7.30
N GLN A 145 0.09 -10.93 7.12
CA GLN A 145 -0.01 -11.88 8.23
C GLN A 145 1.29 -12.00 9.02
N LYS A 146 2.44 -12.03 8.33
CA LYS A 146 3.76 -12.02 8.97
C LYS A 146 3.98 -10.75 9.80
N GLY A 147 3.57 -9.58 9.28
CA GLY A 147 3.65 -8.31 10.00
C GLY A 147 2.78 -8.31 11.26
N VAL A 148 1.53 -8.78 11.15
CA VAL A 148 0.62 -8.92 12.28
C VAL A 148 1.19 -9.87 13.34
N ALA A 149 1.69 -11.04 12.92
CA ALA A 149 2.31 -11.99 13.84
C ALA A 149 3.52 -11.38 14.58
N ALA A 150 4.39 -10.65 13.89
CA ALA A 150 5.51 -9.95 14.53
C ALA A 150 5.05 -8.93 15.59
N GLN A 151 3.98 -8.18 15.31
CA GLN A 151 3.40 -7.22 16.26
C GLN A 151 2.74 -7.89 17.48
N LEU A 152 2.17 -9.09 17.31
CA LEU A 152 1.63 -9.88 18.41
C LEU A 152 2.74 -10.45 19.28
N VAL A 153 3.75 -11.07 18.65
CA VAL A 153 4.90 -11.67 19.35
C VAL A 153 5.68 -10.63 20.15
N ALA A 154 5.89 -9.44 19.60
CA ALA A 154 6.57 -8.33 20.30
C ALA A 154 5.84 -7.85 21.56
N ARG A 155 4.58 -8.24 21.76
CA ARG A 155 3.75 -7.86 22.92
C ARG A 155 3.43 -9.05 23.84
N LEU A 156 3.96 -10.23 23.56
CA LEU A 156 3.85 -11.34 24.49
C LEU A 156 4.62 -10.97 25.77
N PRO A 157 4.03 -11.21 26.96
CA PRO A 157 4.77 -11.03 28.19
C PRO A 157 6.03 -11.89 28.14
N ALA A 158 7.17 -11.33 28.55
CA ALA A 158 8.35 -12.14 28.80
C ALA A 158 7.96 -13.15 29.87
N ILE A 159 7.82 -14.41 29.49
CA ILE A 159 7.67 -15.49 30.47
C ILE A 159 9.00 -15.52 31.20
N ALA A 160 9.03 -14.96 32.41
CA ALA A 160 10.09 -15.24 33.36
C ALA A 160 9.94 -16.72 33.73
N LEU A 161 10.76 -17.57 33.11
CA LEU A 161 11.06 -18.90 33.61
C LEU A 161 12.04 -18.79 34.76
#